data_AF-A0AAV4RL13-F1
#
_entry.id   AF-A0AAV4RL13-F1
#
_cell.length_a   1.000
_cell.length_b   1.000
_cell.length_c   1.000
_cell.angle_alpha   90.00
_cell.angle_beta   90.00
_cell.angle_gamma   90.00
#
_symmetry.space_group_name_H-M   'P 1'
#
loop_
_entity.id
_entity.type
_entity.pdbx_description
1 polymer ?
#
loop_
_entity_poly.entity_id
_entity_poly.type
_entity_poly.pdbx_seq_one_letter_code
_entity_poly.pdbx_strand_id
1 'polypeptide(L)'
;MRPLVRFLLAFLQGLFTRKVLSSPTPYSNEIELGMPMLLNGFQNQSIYLNSLRQHAGLLPESLSWGYIVQLSSVLRTIHAAGLACRALIHQKYQTGKSRLRLNCCGIFDVLTYDPSQHNSKQLVSHFQQEDLMAFGKIVLALACNNLNAVKRNSMNGPLELVSRNYSADLRNLILYLLHQQTRPRSINDIMPMIGARFYTQLDAAQMRSDVTENELAKEVQNGRLFRLLIKLGTITERAEFNMDQSWAETGDRYLLKLFRDYLFHQITEEGRPWVDTAHVVQCLNKLDAGVSEKICLMARDEQNVLVVSYAELKTCFESSFNEILSAAIGPKPHP
;
A
#
# COMPACT_ATOMS: atom_id res chain seq x y z
N MET A 1 -19.91 -25.39 17.58
CA MET A 1 -18.46 -25.65 17.39
C MET A 1 -17.97 -25.63 15.93
N ARG A 2 -18.68 -26.19 14.93
CA ARG A 2 -18.22 -26.22 13.53
C ARG A 2 -18.03 -24.85 12.80
N PRO A 3 -18.78 -23.76 13.09
CA PRO A 3 -18.57 -22.48 12.41
C PRO A 3 -17.39 -21.67 12.98
N LEU A 4 -17.12 -21.77 14.28
CA LEU A 4 -15.99 -21.09 14.93
C LEU A 4 -14.64 -21.65 14.47
N VAL A 5 -14.56 -22.97 14.27
CA VAL A 5 -13.37 -23.65 13.72
C VAL A 5 -13.16 -23.30 12.25
N ARG A 6 -14.23 -23.15 11.45
CA ARG A 6 -14.14 -22.67 10.06
C ARG A 6 -13.72 -21.20 9.96
N PHE A 7 -14.17 -20.34 10.88
CA PHE A 7 -13.74 -18.95 10.94
C PHE A 7 -12.27 -18.83 11.37
N LEU A 8 -11.83 -19.59 12.39
CA LEU A 8 -10.42 -19.65 12.77
C LEU A 8 -9.54 -20.26 11.68
N LEU A 9 -9.98 -21.31 10.99
CA LEU A 9 -9.23 -21.91 9.87
C LEU A 9 -9.13 -20.96 8.67
N ALA A 10 -10.20 -20.24 8.32
CA ALA A 10 -10.15 -19.24 7.25
C ALA A 10 -9.26 -18.03 7.61
N PHE A 11 -9.31 -17.60 8.88
CA PHE A 11 -8.46 -16.53 9.40
C PHE A 11 -6.99 -16.96 9.47
N LEU A 12 -6.70 -18.19 9.90
CA LEU A 12 -5.35 -18.75 9.95
C LEU A 12 -4.81 -19.10 8.55
N GLN A 13 -5.63 -19.60 7.61
CA GLN A 13 -5.21 -19.83 6.22
C GLN A 13 -4.88 -18.50 5.51
N GLY A 14 -5.60 -17.42 5.80
CA GLY A 14 -5.27 -16.07 5.32
C GLY A 14 -4.00 -15.47 5.93
N LEU A 15 -3.64 -15.88 7.16
CA LEU A 15 -2.40 -15.48 7.84
C LEU A 15 -1.17 -16.31 7.39
N PHE A 16 -1.35 -17.58 7.02
CA PHE A 16 -0.24 -18.48 6.64
C PHE A 16 0.07 -18.53 5.15
N THR A 17 -0.77 -17.99 4.26
CA THR A 17 -0.43 -17.83 2.83
C THR A 17 0.49 -16.63 2.54
N ARG A 18 0.83 -15.83 3.56
CA ARG A 18 1.94 -14.86 3.52
C ARG A 18 3.18 -15.38 4.24
N LYS A 19 3.72 -16.50 3.76
CA LYS A 19 5.13 -16.86 4.00
C LYS A 19 5.81 -17.01 2.64
N VAL A 20 6.30 -15.89 2.11
CA VAL A 20 7.34 -15.88 1.08
C VAL A 20 8.50 -15.06 1.63
N LEU A 21 9.53 -15.81 2.05
CA LEU A 21 10.95 -15.46 2.09
C LEU A 21 11.35 -14.17 2.81
N SER A 22 11.63 -14.27 4.11
CA SER A 22 12.61 -13.43 4.78
C SER A 22 13.88 -14.25 5.03
N SER A 23 14.86 -14.14 4.14
CA SER A 23 16.26 -14.46 4.46
C SER A 23 16.91 -13.26 5.16
N PRO A 24 17.79 -13.45 6.15
CA PRO A 24 18.51 -12.36 6.77
C PRO A 24 19.79 -12.09 5.97
N THR A 25 20.03 -10.84 5.57
CA THR A 25 21.38 -10.40 5.22
C THR A 25 21.76 -9.20 6.09
N PRO A 26 22.86 -9.28 6.85
CA PRO A 26 23.48 -8.13 7.48
C PRO A 26 24.28 -7.36 6.42
N TYR A 27 24.48 -6.06 6.65
CA TYR A 27 25.64 -5.24 6.31
C TYR A 27 25.19 -3.80 6.16
N SER A 28 25.31 -3.08 7.27
CA SER A 28 25.60 -1.67 7.30
C SER A 28 26.91 -1.43 6.53
N ASN A 29 26.90 -0.49 5.59
CA ASN A 29 27.98 0.46 5.39
C ASN A 29 27.47 1.61 4.52
N GLU A 30 27.58 2.80 5.10
CA GLU A 30 27.33 4.09 4.48
C GLU A 30 28.22 4.29 3.26
N ILE A 31 27.62 4.69 2.14
CA ILE A 31 28.27 5.51 1.13
C ILE A 31 27.28 6.61 0.77
N GLU A 32 27.47 7.79 1.36
CA GLU A 32 26.94 9.04 0.85
C GLU A 32 27.59 9.32 -0.51
N LEU A 33 26.79 9.24 -1.59
CA LEU A 33 27.09 9.90 -2.85
C LEU A 33 25.84 10.68 -3.27
N GLY A 34 26.01 11.99 -3.31
CA GLY A 34 24.94 12.96 -3.47
C GLY A 34 24.16 12.83 -4.77
N MET A 35 22.84 12.87 -4.65
CA MET A 35 21.89 13.17 -5.74
C MET A 35 20.68 13.91 -5.13
N PRO A 36 20.47 15.20 -5.46
CA PRO A 36 19.36 15.97 -4.90
C PRO A 36 18.10 15.78 -5.76
N MET A 37 17.34 14.69 -5.58
CA MET A 37 16.03 14.53 -6.23
C MET A 37 15.11 13.54 -5.48
N LEU A 38 15.00 13.61 -4.14
CA LEU A 38 14.00 12.85 -3.35
C LEU A 38 13.51 13.63 -2.10
N LEU A 39 13.38 14.96 -2.18
CA LEU A 39 13.00 15.80 -1.03
C LEU A 39 11.50 16.14 -0.91
N ASN A 40 10.66 15.75 -1.87
CA ASN A 40 9.22 16.05 -1.80
C ASN A 40 8.40 15.09 -0.91
N GLY A 41 9.01 13.98 -0.46
CA GLY A 41 8.36 13.02 0.45
C GLY A 41 8.46 13.40 1.94
N PHE A 42 9.50 14.15 2.33
CA PHE A 42 9.79 14.49 3.73
C PHE A 42 9.28 15.89 4.15
N GLN A 43 9.05 16.81 3.21
CA GLN A 43 8.48 18.13 3.53
C GLN A 43 7.05 18.04 4.08
N ASN A 44 6.28 17.02 3.68
CA ASN A 44 4.96 16.77 4.25
C ASN A 44 4.99 16.24 5.70
N GLN A 45 6.15 15.85 6.23
CA GLN A 45 6.25 15.34 7.61
C GLN A 45 6.41 16.49 8.63
N SER A 46 7.08 17.58 8.25
CA SER A 46 7.23 18.76 9.09
C SER A 46 5.95 19.61 9.13
N ILE A 47 5.19 19.68 8.03
CA ILE A 47 3.99 20.52 7.92
C ILE A 47 2.88 20.04 8.88
N TYR A 48 2.66 18.72 9.02
CA TYR A 48 1.62 18.19 9.93
C TYR A 48 2.02 18.18 11.41
N LEU A 49 3.31 17.97 11.72
CA LEU A 49 3.81 18.13 13.09
C LEU A 49 3.81 19.60 13.51
N ASN A 50 4.05 20.52 12.57
CA ASN A 50 3.91 21.95 12.81
C ASN A 50 2.43 22.40 12.89
N SER A 51 1.49 21.77 12.18
CA SER A 51 0.05 22.08 12.31
C SER A 51 -0.54 21.62 13.65
N LEU A 52 -0.07 20.51 14.21
CA LEU A 52 -0.43 20.07 15.57
C LEU A 52 0.08 21.06 16.64
N ARG A 53 1.21 21.75 16.40
CA ARG A 53 1.72 22.81 17.27
C ARG A 53 0.89 24.11 17.19
N GLN A 54 0.19 24.37 16.08
CA GLN A 54 -0.66 25.56 15.94
C GLN A 54 -2.02 25.44 16.64
N HIS A 55 -2.51 24.22 16.91
CA HIS A 55 -3.80 23.95 17.58
C HIS A 55 -3.67 23.50 19.05
N ALA A 56 -2.73 24.07 19.82
CA ALA A 56 -2.54 23.72 21.24
C ALA A 56 -2.38 22.20 21.53
N GLY A 57 -1.96 21.41 20.53
CA GLY A 57 -1.87 19.95 20.63
C GLY A 57 -3.20 19.19 20.49
N LEU A 58 -4.32 19.82 20.13
CA LEU A 58 -5.59 19.14 19.87
C LEU A 58 -5.64 18.52 18.47
N LEU A 59 -6.36 17.40 18.33
CA LEU A 59 -6.49 16.71 17.05
C LEU A 59 -7.50 17.44 16.14
N PRO A 60 -7.22 17.55 14.82
CA PRO A 60 -8.21 18.03 13.87
C PRO A 60 -9.51 17.23 13.95
N GLU A 61 -10.65 17.93 13.89
CA GLU A 61 -11.96 17.29 14.00
C GLU A 61 -12.20 16.28 12.87
N SER A 62 -11.75 16.59 11.64
CA SER A 62 -11.83 15.69 10.48
C SER A 62 -11.14 14.35 10.72
N LEU A 63 -9.97 14.37 11.37
CA LEU A 63 -9.22 13.17 11.73
C LEU A 63 -9.94 12.38 12.82
N SER A 64 -10.52 13.07 13.81
CA SER A 64 -11.32 12.46 14.87
C SER A 64 -12.54 11.73 14.30
N TRP A 65 -13.26 12.35 13.37
CA TRP A 65 -14.37 11.71 12.65
C TRP A 65 -13.92 10.52 11.80
N GLY A 66 -12.76 10.60 11.16
CA GLY A 66 -12.20 9.45 10.44
C GLY A 66 -11.97 8.24 11.34
N TYR A 67 -11.51 8.46 12.57
CA TYR A 67 -11.38 7.41 13.58
C TYR A 67 -12.73 6.89 14.07
N ILE A 68 -13.70 7.78 14.31
CA ILE A 68 -15.06 7.41 14.74
C ILE A 68 -15.74 6.53 13.68
N VAL A 69 -15.65 6.88 12.39
CA VAL A 69 -16.23 6.09 11.29
C VAL A 69 -15.59 4.70 11.21
N GLN A 70 -14.26 4.62 11.33
CA GLN A 70 -13.56 3.33 11.29
C GLN A 70 -13.92 2.45 12.49
N LEU A 71 -13.91 3.01 13.71
CA LEU A 71 -14.25 2.26 14.93
C LEU A 71 -15.71 1.82 14.95
N SER A 72 -16.64 2.70 14.55
CA SER A 72 -18.06 2.37 14.47
C SER A 72 -18.34 1.27 13.44
N SER A 73 -17.65 1.27 12.29
CA SER A 73 -17.74 0.20 11.29
C SER A 73 -17.29 -1.16 11.85
N VAL A 74 -16.19 -1.18 12.61
CA VAL A 74 -15.70 -2.40 13.27
C VAL A 74 -16.70 -2.90 14.32
N LEU A 75 -17.18 -2.03 15.21
CA LEU A 75 -18.16 -2.41 16.23
C LEU A 75 -19.48 -2.88 15.62
N ARG A 76 -19.95 -2.22 14.56
CA ARG A 76 -21.14 -2.65 13.81
C ARG A 76 -20.98 -4.08 13.30
N THR A 77 -19.82 -4.41 12.75
CA THR A 77 -19.52 -5.76 12.24
C THR A 77 -19.51 -6.80 13.37
N ILE A 78 -18.85 -6.50 14.49
CA ILE A 78 -18.76 -7.40 15.66
C ILE A 78 -20.14 -7.61 16.29
N HIS A 79 -20.89 -6.54 16.54
CA HIS A 79 -22.20 -6.59 17.19
C HIS A 79 -23.25 -7.27 16.31
N ALA A 80 -23.21 -7.05 14.98
CA ALA A 80 -24.09 -7.74 14.03
C ALA A 80 -23.84 -9.26 13.99
N ALA A 81 -22.61 -9.71 14.27
CA ALA A 81 -22.29 -11.12 14.42
C ALA A 81 -22.74 -11.73 15.77
N GLY A 82 -23.36 -10.93 16.65
CA GLY A 82 -23.74 -11.38 17.99
C GLY A 82 -22.56 -11.55 18.94
N LEU A 83 -21.49 -10.79 18.73
CA LEU A 83 -20.28 -10.80 19.56
C LEU A 83 -20.08 -9.43 20.24
N ALA A 84 -19.12 -9.35 21.17
CA ALA A 84 -18.63 -8.12 21.76
C ALA A 84 -17.11 -8.02 21.58
N CYS A 85 -16.58 -6.80 21.46
CA CYS A 85 -15.16 -6.57 21.24
C CYS A 85 -14.34 -6.81 22.51
N ARG A 86 -14.82 -6.33 23.67
CA ARG A 86 -14.26 -6.48 25.04
C ARG A 86 -12.82 -5.98 25.25
N ALA A 87 -12.12 -5.63 24.18
CA ALA A 87 -10.72 -5.23 24.15
C ALA A 87 -10.53 -3.80 23.58
N LEU A 88 -11.56 -2.96 23.65
CA LEU A 88 -11.44 -1.52 23.38
C LEU A 88 -10.65 -0.83 24.52
N ILE A 89 -9.38 -1.21 24.67
CA ILE A 89 -8.45 -0.62 25.62
C ILE A 89 -7.51 0.31 24.83
N HIS A 90 -7.13 1.43 25.44
CA HIS A 90 -6.33 2.54 24.93
C HIS A 90 -4.90 2.19 24.43
N GLN A 91 -4.58 0.92 24.15
CA GLN A 91 -3.25 0.51 23.77
C GLN A 91 -3.06 0.49 22.25
N LYS A 92 -2.33 1.51 21.78
CA LYS A 92 -1.67 1.64 20.47
C LYS A 92 -2.51 1.16 19.28
N TYR A 93 -3.44 2.01 18.83
CA TYR A 93 -3.94 1.94 17.46
C TYR A 93 -2.85 2.38 16.49
N GLN A 94 -1.90 1.50 16.17
CA GLN A 94 -0.90 1.79 15.15
C GLN A 94 -1.21 1.00 13.88
N THR A 95 -1.65 1.67 12.82
CA THR A 95 -1.39 1.20 11.43
C THR A 95 -1.46 2.35 10.40
N GLY A 96 -0.35 3.07 10.16
CA GLY A 96 -0.26 4.07 9.08
C GLY A 96 -1.04 5.38 9.32
N LYS A 97 -0.74 6.42 8.52
CA LYS A 97 -1.11 7.84 8.73
C LYS A 97 -2.59 8.16 9.06
N SER A 98 -3.53 7.22 8.88
CA SER A 98 -4.97 7.43 9.14
C SER A 98 -5.79 6.13 9.30
N ARG A 99 -5.16 4.95 9.41
CA ARG A 99 -5.90 3.67 9.46
C ARG A 99 -5.82 3.04 10.84
N LEU A 100 -6.99 2.75 11.42
CA LEU A 100 -7.08 2.04 12.69
C LEU A 100 -7.29 0.56 12.45
N ARG A 101 -6.66 -0.26 13.29
CA ARG A 101 -6.93 -1.69 13.42
C ARG A 101 -7.12 -2.00 14.89
N LEU A 102 -8.19 -2.71 15.22
CA LEU A 102 -8.35 -3.27 16.56
C LEU A 102 -7.46 -4.51 16.66
N ASN A 103 -6.72 -4.60 17.76
CA ASN A 103 -5.96 -5.78 18.14
C ASN A 103 -6.67 -6.47 19.31
N CYS A 104 -6.29 -7.71 19.60
CA CYS A 104 -6.70 -8.43 20.82
C CYS A 104 -8.21 -8.74 20.97
N CYS A 105 -9.01 -8.64 19.90
CA CYS A 105 -10.39 -9.13 19.89
C CYS A 105 -10.42 -10.65 20.17
N GLY A 106 -11.35 -11.12 21.00
CA GLY A 106 -11.53 -12.54 21.30
C GLY A 106 -10.67 -13.10 22.44
N ILE A 107 -9.65 -12.38 22.91
CA ILE A 107 -8.79 -12.84 24.02
C ILE A 107 -9.62 -13.03 25.29
N PHE A 108 -10.43 -12.03 25.65
CA PHE A 108 -11.28 -12.12 26.84
C PHE A 108 -12.37 -13.17 26.70
N ASP A 109 -12.88 -13.43 25.51
CA ASP A 109 -13.87 -14.48 25.26
C ASP A 109 -13.31 -15.87 25.53
N VAL A 110 -12.02 -16.10 25.26
CA VAL A 110 -11.33 -17.34 25.62
C VAL A 110 -11.01 -17.39 27.11
N LEU A 111 -10.42 -16.32 27.66
CA LEU A 111 -9.95 -16.30 29.05
C LEU A 111 -11.08 -16.34 30.09
N THR A 112 -12.26 -15.80 29.74
CA THR A 112 -13.43 -15.76 30.64
C THR A 112 -14.52 -16.74 30.24
N TYR A 113 -14.19 -17.70 29.36
CA TYR A 113 -15.11 -18.74 28.96
C TYR A 113 -15.48 -19.63 30.15
N ASP A 114 -16.77 -19.75 30.41
CA ASP A 114 -17.30 -20.63 31.46
C ASP A 114 -18.42 -21.51 30.84
N PRO A 115 -18.24 -22.84 30.81
CA PRO A 115 -19.23 -23.76 30.25
C PRO A 115 -20.53 -23.84 31.05
N SER A 116 -20.56 -23.37 32.29
CA SER A 116 -21.74 -23.36 33.17
C SER A 116 -22.65 -22.13 32.97
N GLN A 117 -22.28 -21.19 32.10
CA GLN A 117 -23.07 -19.98 31.83
C GLN A 117 -24.34 -20.27 31.03
N HIS A 118 -25.49 -20.29 31.72
CA HIS A 118 -26.80 -20.49 31.10
C HIS A 118 -27.33 -19.27 30.30
N ASN A 119 -26.84 -18.05 30.55
CA ASN A 119 -27.35 -16.79 29.96
C ASN A 119 -26.34 -16.05 29.05
N SER A 120 -25.63 -16.79 28.20
CA SER A 120 -24.62 -16.23 27.28
C SER A 120 -25.13 -15.04 26.44
N LYS A 121 -26.40 -15.06 25.98
CA LYS A 121 -26.96 -13.95 25.17
C LYS A 121 -27.12 -12.63 25.94
N GLN A 122 -27.57 -12.68 27.20
CA GLN A 122 -27.72 -11.48 28.03
C GLN A 122 -26.33 -10.90 28.37
N LEU A 123 -25.37 -11.77 28.60
CA LEU A 123 -23.99 -11.39 28.88
C LEU A 123 -23.32 -10.69 27.68
N VAL A 124 -23.53 -11.20 26.47
CA VAL A 124 -23.05 -10.52 25.24
C VAL A 124 -23.66 -9.13 25.12
N SER A 125 -24.97 -8.98 25.34
CA SER A 125 -25.62 -7.66 25.28
C SER A 125 -25.01 -6.67 26.30
N HIS A 126 -24.69 -7.13 27.51
CA HIS A 126 -23.97 -6.34 28.50
C HIS A 126 -22.59 -5.90 28.00
N PHE A 127 -21.79 -6.82 27.46
CA PHE A 127 -20.47 -6.47 26.90
C PHE A 127 -20.55 -5.52 25.70
N GLN A 128 -21.61 -5.62 24.88
CA GLN A 128 -21.85 -4.65 23.80
C GLN A 128 -22.13 -3.23 24.34
N GLN A 129 -22.83 -3.10 25.47
CA GLN A 129 -23.01 -1.80 26.13
C GLN A 129 -21.70 -1.25 26.69
N GLU A 130 -20.85 -2.12 27.25
CA GLU A 130 -19.51 -1.76 27.71
C GLU A 130 -18.62 -1.31 26.54
N ASP A 131 -18.69 -1.97 25.38
CA ASP A 131 -17.97 -1.55 24.17
C ASP A 131 -18.37 -0.12 23.75
N LEU A 132 -19.67 0.20 23.75
CA LEU A 132 -20.15 1.54 23.40
C LEU A 132 -19.68 2.61 24.39
N MET A 133 -19.66 2.28 25.69
CA MET A 133 -19.13 3.19 26.70
C MET A 133 -17.61 3.37 26.56
N ALA A 134 -16.87 2.29 26.27
CA ALA A 134 -15.44 2.35 25.99
C ALA A 134 -15.16 3.19 24.74
N PHE A 135 -15.99 3.08 23.71
CA PHE A 135 -15.90 3.89 22.51
C PHE A 135 -16.06 5.38 22.83
N GLY A 136 -17.09 5.78 23.59
CA GLY A 136 -17.27 7.17 24.00
C GLY A 136 -16.08 7.72 24.80
N LYS A 137 -15.49 6.90 25.67
CA LYS A 137 -14.28 7.24 26.43
C LYS A 137 -13.07 7.46 25.51
N ILE A 138 -12.88 6.61 24.52
CA ILE A 138 -11.79 6.74 23.53
C ILE A 138 -11.97 8.04 22.74
N VAL A 139 -13.17 8.34 22.26
CA VAL A 139 -13.43 9.59 21.51
C VAL A 139 -13.15 10.82 22.38
N LEU A 140 -13.57 10.81 23.65
CA LEU A 140 -13.27 11.90 24.58
C LEU A 140 -11.76 12.05 24.83
N ALA A 141 -11.05 10.95 25.05
CA ALA A 141 -9.59 10.96 25.23
C ALA A 141 -8.86 11.52 24.00
N LEU A 142 -9.33 11.17 22.80
CA LEU A 142 -8.80 11.67 21.53
C LEU A 142 -9.04 13.18 21.38
N ALA A 143 -10.28 13.63 21.62
CA ALA A 143 -10.64 15.04 21.50
C ALA A 143 -9.91 15.94 22.51
N CYS A 144 -9.62 15.43 23.71
CA CYS A 144 -8.83 16.15 24.71
C CYS A 144 -7.31 15.97 24.54
N ASN A 145 -6.87 15.12 23.61
CA ASN A 145 -5.50 14.60 23.50
C ASN A 145 -4.89 14.22 24.87
N ASN A 146 -5.71 13.61 25.75
CA ASN A 146 -5.34 13.33 27.13
C ASN A 146 -6.02 12.05 27.63
N LEU A 147 -5.22 11.01 27.87
CA LEU A 147 -5.71 9.73 28.38
C LEU A 147 -6.30 9.83 29.80
N ASN A 148 -5.94 10.87 30.56
CA ASN A 148 -6.51 11.11 31.89
C ASN A 148 -7.91 11.72 31.85
N ALA A 149 -8.39 12.18 30.69
CA ALA A 149 -9.72 12.76 30.51
C ALA A 149 -10.87 11.78 30.83
N VAL A 150 -10.56 10.48 30.88
CA VAL A 150 -11.52 9.38 31.06
C VAL A 150 -11.68 8.95 32.53
N LYS A 151 -10.91 9.54 33.47
CA LYS A 151 -10.96 9.16 34.88
C LYS A 151 -12.33 9.49 35.49
N ARG A 152 -12.88 8.55 36.28
CA ARG A 152 -14.28 8.47 36.75
C ARG A 152 -14.88 9.73 37.40
N ASN A 153 -14.07 10.70 37.85
CA ASN A 153 -14.54 11.82 38.69
C ASN A 153 -14.35 13.21 38.06
N SER A 154 -13.92 13.31 36.79
CA SER A 154 -13.59 14.59 36.17
C SER A 154 -14.07 14.72 34.72
N MET A 155 -15.25 14.18 34.38
CA MET A 155 -15.76 14.20 32.99
C MET A 155 -16.27 15.58 32.54
N ASN A 156 -16.64 16.46 33.47
CA ASN A 156 -17.23 17.77 33.16
C ASN A 156 -16.24 18.71 32.46
N GLY A 157 -14.98 18.79 32.92
CA GLY A 157 -13.95 19.63 32.29
C GLY A 157 -13.56 19.21 30.87
N PRO A 158 -13.29 17.91 30.61
CA PRO A 158 -13.09 17.37 29.27
C PRO A 158 -14.25 17.65 28.32
N LEU A 159 -15.50 17.49 28.77
CA LEU A 159 -16.68 17.78 27.95
C LEU A 159 -16.83 19.26 27.62
N GLU A 160 -16.45 20.15 28.55
CA GLU A 160 -16.39 21.60 28.30
C GLU A 160 -15.32 21.95 27.27
N LEU A 161 -14.14 21.33 27.35
CA LEU A 161 -13.08 21.48 26.35
C LEU A 161 -13.56 21.05 24.96
N VAL A 162 -14.25 19.90 24.86
CA VAL A 162 -14.85 19.46 23.59
C VAL A 162 -15.84 20.51 23.06
N SER A 163 -16.73 21.00 23.93
CA SER A 163 -17.76 21.97 23.56
C SER A 163 -17.20 23.30 23.05
N ARG A 164 -15.98 23.66 23.45
CA ARG A 164 -15.29 24.89 23.03
C ARG A 164 -14.52 24.74 21.71
N ASN A 165 -14.04 23.55 21.40
CA ASN A 165 -13.06 23.34 20.31
C ASN A 165 -13.59 22.46 19.15
N TYR A 166 -14.73 21.81 19.33
CA TYR A 166 -15.30 20.87 18.35
C TYR A 166 -16.77 21.13 18.10
N SER A 167 -17.31 20.56 17.01
CA SER A 167 -18.72 20.68 16.67
C SER A 167 -19.66 20.10 17.74
N ALA A 168 -20.89 20.61 17.74
CA ALA A 168 -21.98 20.09 18.57
C ALA A 168 -22.26 18.61 18.29
N ASP A 169 -22.08 18.15 17.04
CA ASP A 169 -22.25 16.75 16.66
C ASP A 169 -21.28 15.83 17.41
N LEU A 170 -20.00 16.22 17.51
CA LEU A 170 -18.99 15.42 18.20
C LEU A 170 -19.29 15.36 19.70
N ARG A 171 -19.67 16.51 20.29
CA ARG A 171 -20.12 16.56 21.68
C ARG A 171 -21.33 15.65 21.92
N ASN A 172 -22.35 15.72 21.05
CA ASN A 172 -23.59 14.94 21.19
C ASN A 172 -23.32 13.44 21.07
N LEU A 173 -22.43 13.03 20.16
CA LEU A 173 -21.99 11.64 20.04
C LEU A 173 -21.30 11.15 21.32
N ILE A 174 -20.38 11.94 21.87
CA ILE A 174 -19.68 11.57 23.12
C ILE A 174 -20.68 11.45 24.27
N LEU A 175 -21.59 12.41 24.43
CA LEU A 175 -22.62 12.38 25.46
C LEU A 175 -23.54 11.16 25.31
N TYR A 176 -23.97 10.85 24.09
CA TYR A 176 -24.81 9.69 23.82
C TYR A 176 -24.14 8.37 24.21
N LEU A 177 -22.85 8.21 23.90
CA LEU A 177 -22.09 6.99 24.22
C LEU A 177 -21.77 6.85 25.72
N LEU A 178 -21.55 7.97 26.41
CA LEU A 178 -21.17 7.98 27.84
C LEU A 178 -22.37 7.93 28.79
N HIS A 179 -23.52 8.49 28.41
CA HIS A 179 -24.69 8.54 29.28
C HIS A 179 -25.31 7.16 29.44
N GLN A 180 -25.54 6.70 30.67
CA GLN A 180 -26.27 5.45 30.92
C GLN A 180 -27.76 5.66 30.59
N GLN A 181 -28.25 4.95 29.57
CA GLN A 181 -29.65 5.06 29.15
C GLN A 181 -30.48 3.91 29.73
N THR A 182 -31.77 4.17 29.95
CA THR A 182 -32.75 3.16 30.39
C THR A 182 -33.02 2.11 29.29
N ARG A 183 -32.83 2.49 28.02
CA ARG A 183 -32.88 1.57 26.88
C ARG A 183 -31.47 1.18 26.44
N PRO A 184 -31.25 -0.10 26.07
CA PRO A 184 -29.95 -0.53 25.55
C PRO A 184 -29.67 0.18 24.23
N ARG A 185 -28.44 0.71 24.09
CA ARG A 185 -28.00 1.39 22.87
C ARG A 185 -27.58 0.40 21.80
N SER A 186 -27.73 0.78 20.55
CA SER A 186 -27.14 0.09 19.40
C SER A 186 -26.06 0.96 18.77
N ILE A 187 -25.04 0.32 18.20
CA ILE A 187 -24.06 1.00 17.34
C ILE A 187 -24.71 1.65 16.10
N ASN A 188 -25.89 1.18 15.68
CA ASN A 188 -26.60 1.79 14.56
C ASN A 188 -27.23 3.15 14.95
N ASP A 189 -27.46 3.40 16.25
CA ASP A 189 -28.11 4.62 16.73
C ASP A 189 -27.24 5.87 16.55
N ILE A 190 -25.92 5.70 16.44
CA ILE A 190 -24.98 6.80 16.18
C ILE A 190 -24.80 7.10 14.68
N MET A 191 -25.32 6.25 13.78
CA MET A 191 -25.16 6.45 12.33
C MET A 191 -25.72 7.80 11.84
N PRO A 192 -26.91 8.27 12.29
CA PRO A 192 -27.41 9.60 11.92
C PRO A 192 -26.51 10.74 12.41
N MET A 193 -25.84 10.57 13.56
CA MET A 193 -24.91 11.58 14.10
C MET A 193 -23.61 11.66 13.29
N ILE A 194 -23.19 10.55 12.69
CA ILE A 194 -22.07 10.52 11.73
C ILE A 194 -22.52 11.16 10.40
N GLY A 195 -23.67 10.73 9.89
CA GLY A 195 -24.34 11.32 8.72
C GLY A 195 -23.45 11.38 7.48
N ALA A 196 -23.37 12.56 6.86
CA ALA A 196 -22.63 12.79 5.62
C ALA A 196 -21.12 12.52 5.72
N ARG A 197 -20.56 12.43 6.94
CA ARG A 197 -19.14 12.15 7.16
C ARG A 197 -18.71 10.76 6.69
N PHE A 198 -19.67 9.84 6.49
CA PHE A 198 -19.41 8.56 5.82
C PHE A 198 -18.90 8.76 4.38
N TYR A 199 -19.44 9.73 3.64
CA TYR A 199 -19.01 10.01 2.27
C TYR A 199 -17.57 10.49 2.24
N THR A 200 -17.17 11.39 3.14
CA THR A 200 -15.78 11.86 3.24
C THR A 200 -14.80 10.71 3.47
N GLN A 201 -15.18 9.70 4.27
CA GLN A 201 -14.32 8.52 4.50
C GLN A 201 -14.34 7.54 3.33
N LEU A 202 -15.46 7.41 2.63
CA LEU A 202 -15.58 6.62 1.41
C LEU A 202 -14.70 7.20 0.30
N ASP A 203 -14.80 8.50 0.06
CA ASP A 203 -14.00 9.23 -0.93
C ASP A 203 -12.51 9.11 -0.61
N ALA A 204 -12.13 9.29 0.66
CA ALA A 204 -10.73 9.14 1.09
C ALA A 204 -10.21 7.70 0.95
N ALA A 205 -11.08 6.69 1.00
CA ALA A 205 -10.72 5.30 0.73
C ALA A 205 -10.56 5.04 -0.77
N GLN A 206 -11.44 5.60 -1.61
CA GLN A 206 -11.36 5.51 -3.07
C GLN A 206 -10.12 6.20 -3.62
N MET A 207 -9.86 7.46 -3.23
CA MET A 207 -8.65 8.18 -3.66
C MET A 207 -7.37 7.43 -3.31
N ARG A 208 -7.34 6.76 -2.15
CA ARG A 208 -6.20 5.94 -1.74
C ARG A 208 -6.06 4.68 -2.58
N SER A 209 -7.19 4.09 -2.99
CA SER A 209 -7.22 2.98 -3.94
C SER A 209 -6.62 3.43 -5.27
N ASP A 210 -7.06 4.56 -5.82
CA ASP A 210 -6.58 5.09 -7.10
C ASP A 210 -5.07 5.36 -7.07
N VAL A 211 -4.57 5.96 -5.98
CA VAL A 211 -3.13 6.17 -5.80
C VAL A 211 -2.38 4.84 -5.75
N THR A 212 -2.90 3.86 -5.00
CA THR A 212 -2.25 2.55 -4.89
C THR A 212 -2.26 1.80 -6.23
N GLU A 213 -3.37 1.89 -6.97
CA GLU A 213 -3.51 1.29 -8.29
C GLU A 213 -2.58 1.93 -9.31
N ASN A 214 -2.43 3.26 -9.29
CA ASN A 214 -1.49 3.97 -10.15
C ASN A 214 -0.03 3.59 -9.86
N GLU A 215 0.36 3.52 -8.59
CA GLU A 215 1.72 3.07 -8.22
C GLU A 215 1.95 1.60 -8.59
N LEU A 216 0.94 0.74 -8.38
CA LEU A 216 1.02 -0.67 -8.78
C LEU A 216 1.14 -0.83 -10.30
N ALA A 217 0.42 -0.03 -11.10
CA ALA A 217 0.50 -0.05 -12.55
C ALA A 217 1.92 0.29 -13.04
N LYS A 218 2.56 1.30 -12.42
CA LYS A 218 3.97 1.65 -12.70
C LYS A 218 4.91 0.50 -12.35
N GLU A 219 4.72 -0.16 -11.21
CA GLU A 219 5.57 -1.29 -10.81
C GLU A 219 5.40 -2.52 -11.71
N VAL A 220 4.18 -2.79 -12.17
CA VAL A 220 3.92 -3.84 -13.18
C VAL A 220 4.66 -3.52 -14.48
N GLN A 221 4.62 -2.25 -14.91
CA GLN A 221 5.34 -1.77 -16.08
C GLN A 221 6.86 -1.89 -15.90
N ASN A 222 7.41 -1.46 -14.76
CA ASN A 222 8.83 -1.62 -14.40
C ASN A 222 9.25 -3.09 -14.49
N GLY A 223 8.43 -4.02 -13.99
CA GLY A 223 8.67 -5.45 -14.11
C GLY A 223 8.73 -5.94 -15.57
N ARG A 224 7.89 -5.41 -16.46
CA ARG A 224 7.95 -5.72 -17.91
C ARG A 224 9.24 -5.19 -18.53
N LEU A 225 9.56 -3.92 -18.29
CA LEU A 225 10.76 -3.27 -18.83
C LEU A 225 12.03 -3.95 -18.35
N PHE A 226 12.11 -4.32 -17.07
CA PHE A 226 13.25 -5.06 -16.51
C PHE A 226 13.47 -6.39 -17.22
N ARG A 227 12.41 -7.15 -17.51
CA ARG A 227 12.52 -8.40 -18.27
C ARG A 227 13.00 -8.16 -19.70
N LEU A 228 12.57 -7.07 -20.35
CA LEU A 228 13.06 -6.71 -21.69
C LEU A 228 14.54 -6.36 -21.67
N LEU A 229 15.00 -5.60 -20.67
CA LEU A 229 16.41 -5.27 -20.49
C LEU A 229 17.27 -6.51 -20.27
N ILE A 230 16.81 -7.46 -19.45
CA ILE A 230 17.50 -8.74 -19.24
C ILE A 230 17.64 -9.48 -20.58
N LYS A 231 16.53 -9.62 -21.32
CA LYS A 231 16.54 -10.29 -22.62
C LYS A 231 17.46 -9.59 -23.61
N LEU A 232 17.42 -8.26 -23.69
CA LEU A 232 18.28 -7.47 -24.57
C LEU A 232 19.76 -7.71 -24.22
N GLY A 233 20.11 -7.60 -22.94
CA GLY A 233 21.47 -7.87 -22.47
C GLY A 233 21.92 -9.32 -22.62
N THR A 234 20.99 -10.27 -22.69
CA THR A 234 21.30 -11.69 -22.98
C THR A 234 21.63 -11.93 -24.45
N ILE A 235 21.05 -11.12 -25.35
CA ILE A 235 21.25 -11.21 -26.80
C ILE A 235 22.50 -10.43 -27.22
N THR A 236 22.61 -9.18 -26.79
CA THR A 236 23.67 -8.26 -27.24
C THR A 236 25.02 -8.61 -26.65
N GLU A 237 26.10 -8.39 -27.41
CA GLU A 237 27.50 -8.56 -26.97
C GLU A 237 27.86 -9.99 -26.53
N ARG A 238 27.11 -10.99 -27.01
CA ARG A 238 27.42 -12.40 -26.78
C ARG A 238 28.64 -12.80 -27.61
N ALA A 239 29.75 -13.14 -26.95
CA ALA A 239 31.04 -13.41 -27.59
C ALA A 239 31.07 -14.66 -28.50
N GLU A 240 30.36 -15.72 -28.13
CA GLU A 240 30.23 -16.93 -28.94
C GLU A 240 28.90 -17.62 -28.67
N PHE A 241 28.28 -18.13 -29.74
CA PHE A 241 27.08 -18.95 -29.65
C PHE A 241 27.08 -20.00 -30.77
N ASN A 242 26.92 -21.28 -30.42
CA ASN A 242 26.89 -22.39 -31.38
C ASN A 242 28.06 -22.38 -32.39
N MET A 243 29.29 -22.18 -31.90
CA MET A 243 30.52 -22.10 -32.71
C MET A 243 30.58 -20.90 -33.67
N ASP A 244 29.66 -19.94 -33.57
CA ASP A 244 29.69 -18.67 -34.30
C ASP A 244 30.11 -17.53 -33.35
N GLN A 245 31.30 -16.97 -33.62
CA GLN A 245 31.87 -15.83 -32.89
C GLN A 245 31.25 -14.49 -33.30
N SER A 246 30.53 -14.45 -34.42
CA SER A 246 29.91 -13.24 -34.98
C SER A 246 28.39 -13.21 -34.81
N TRP A 247 27.82 -14.17 -34.07
CA TRP A 247 26.37 -14.35 -33.95
C TRP A 247 25.65 -13.07 -33.48
N ALA A 248 26.21 -12.34 -32.51
CA ALA A 248 25.63 -11.10 -32.01
C ALA A 248 25.79 -9.90 -32.95
N GLU A 249 26.64 -10.00 -33.97
CA GLU A 249 27.05 -8.91 -34.86
C GLU A 249 26.41 -8.98 -36.26
N THR A 250 25.50 -9.94 -36.51
CA THR A 250 24.94 -10.19 -37.84
C THR A 250 23.41 -10.13 -37.90
N GLY A 251 22.87 -9.72 -39.05
CA GLY A 251 21.44 -9.73 -39.36
C GLY A 251 20.56 -9.03 -38.32
N ASP A 252 19.50 -9.71 -37.89
CA ASP A 252 18.53 -9.23 -36.88
C ASP A 252 19.19 -8.83 -35.55
N ARG A 253 20.30 -9.47 -35.16
CA ARG A 253 21.01 -9.19 -33.90
C ARG A 253 21.77 -7.88 -33.97
N TYR A 254 22.30 -7.55 -35.15
CA TYR A 254 22.92 -6.26 -35.40
C TYR A 254 21.91 -5.10 -35.25
N LEU A 255 20.66 -5.28 -35.72
CA LEU A 255 19.59 -4.29 -35.47
C LEU A 255 19.35 -4.07 -33.97
N LEU A 256 19.36 -5.14 -33.15
CA LEU A 256 19.19 -5.04 -31.70
C LEU A 256 20.39 -4.38 -31.00
N LYS A 257 21.61 -4.57 -31.53
CA LYS A 257 22.80 -3.86 -31.07
C LYS A 257 22.70 -2.35 -31.34
N LEU A 258 22.29 -1.96 -32.55
CA LEU A 258 22.06 -0.54 -32.85
C LEU A 258 20.91 0.03 -32.02
N PHE A 259 19.85 -0.74 -31.76
CA PHE A 259 18.77 -0.32 -30.88
C PHE A 259 19.24 -0.12 -29.44
N ARG A 260 20.13 -0.97 -28.92
CA ARG A 260 20.79 -0.78 -27.61
C ARG A 260 21.56 0.55 -27.58
N ASP A 261 22.34 0.85 -28.62
CA ASP A 261 23.07 2.11 -28.71
C ASP A 261 22.10 3.32 -28.78
N TYR A 262 20.99 3.20 -29.53
CA TYR A 262 19.92 4.21 -29.59
C TYR A 262 19.24 4.48 -28.23
N LEU A 263 19.19 3.48 -27.35
CA LEU A 263 18.64 3.61 -25.99
C LEU A 263 19.63 4.25 -25.02
N PHE A 264 20.88 3.78 -24.99
CA PHE A 264 21.80 4.03 -23.87
C PHE A 264 23.00 4.89 -24.20
N HIS A 265 23.32 5.09 -25.48
CA HIS A 265 24.52 5.78 -25.94
C HIS A 265 24.17 7.08 -26.68
N GLN A 266 23.15 7.79 -26.21
CA GLN A 266 22.80 9.10 -26.73
C GLN A 266 23.88 10.12 -26.37
N ILE A 267 24.11 11.07 -27.28
CA ILE A 267 25.06 12.17 -27.10
C ILE A 267 24.36 13.50 -27.40
N THR A 268 24.76 14.57 -26.71
CA THR A 268 24.32 15.93 -27.01
C THR A 268 25.05 16.48 -28.24
N GLU A 269 24.62 17.63 -28.76
CA GLU A 269 25.30 18.36 -29.84
C GLU A 269 26.77 18.68 -29.51
N GLU A 270 27.11 18.75 -28.22
CA GLU A 270 28.47 19.02 -27.73
C GLU A 270 29.30 17.74 -27.55
N GLY A 271 28.76 16.58 -27.94
CA GLY A 271 29.41 15.27 -27.79
C GLY A 271 29.40 14.70 -26.37
N ARG A 272 28.60 15.25 -25.45
CA ARG A 272 28.50 14.74 -24.07
C ARG A 272 27.48 13.61 -23.97
N PRO A 273 27.69 12.57 -23.14
CA PRO A 273 26.67 11.54 -22.91
C PRO A 273 25.36 12.14 -22.42
N TRP A 274 24.24 11.75 -23.05
CA TRP A 274 22.90 12.17 -22.68
C TRP A 274 22.15 11.00 -22.04
N VAL A 275 21.74 11.17 -20.78
CA VAL A 275 21.05 10.11 -20.01
C VAL A 275 19.59 10.52 -19.82
N ASP A 276 18.72 9.97 -20.66
CA ASP A 276 17.28 10.20 -20.60
C ASP A 276 16.53 8.92 -20.27
N THR A 277 16.09 8.80 -19.02
CA THR A 277 15.33 7.63 -18.56
C THR A 277 13.92 7.61 -19.13
N ALA A 278 13.33 8.75 -19.45
CA ALA A 278 12.00 8.82 -20.06
C ALA A 278 12.05 8.29 -21.50
N HIS A 279 13.08 8.64 -22.27
CA HIS A 279 13.36 8.07 -23.59
C HIS A 279 13.44 6.54 -23.52
N VAL A 280 14.29 6.00 -22.65
CA VAL A 280 14.48 4.54 -22.50
C VAL A 280 13.16 3.84 -22.19
N VAL A 281 12.39 4.36 -21.22
CA VAL A 281 11.09 3.82 -20.84
C VAL A 281 10.12 3.86 -22.02
N GLN A 282 10.03 4.97 -22.75
CA GLN A 282 9.13 5.11 -23.90
C GLN A 282 9.49 4.13 -25.02
N CYS A 283 10.76 4.04 -25.39
CA CYS A 283 11.22 3.16 -26.46
C CYS A 283 11.03 1.68 -26.12
N LEU A 284 11.31 1.27 -24.88
CA LEU A 284 11.08 -0.12 -24.46
C LEU A 284 9.59 -0.46 -24.40
N ASN A 285 8.72 0.47 -23.99
CA ASN A 285 7.28 0.26 -24.07
C ASN A 285 6.80 0.13 -25.52
N LYS A 286 7.32 0.95 -26.44
CA LYS A 286 7.02 0.87 -27.88
C LYS A 286 7.49 -0.46 -28.47
N LEU A 287 8.68 -0.94 -28.08
CA LEU A 287 9.19 -2.26 -28.43
C LEU A 287 8.28 -3.37 -27.90
N ASP A 288 7.92 -3.33 -26.62
CA ASP A 288 7.05 -4.34 -26.00
C ASP A 288 5.66 -4.39 -26.66
N ALA A 289 5.10 -3.23 -26.98
CA ALA A 289 3.84 -3.11 -27.69
C ALA A 289 3.95 -3.53 -29.17
N GLY A 290 5.12 -3.42 -29.79
CA GLY A 290 5.33 -3.71 -31.21
C GLY A 290 4.60 -2.71 -32.11
N VAL A 291 4.74 -1.41 -31.83
CA VAL A 291 4.05 -0.36 -32.60
C VAL A 291 4.64 -0.20 -34.00
N SER A 292 3.84 0.33 -34.94
CA SER A 292 4.27 0.58 -36.33
C SER A 292 5.15 1.84 -36.51
N GLU A 293 5.38 2.60 -35.44
CA GLU A 293 6.28 3.76 -35.44
C GLU A 293 7.70 3.33 -35.84
N LYS A 294 8.32 4.12 -36.71
CA LYS A 294 9.67 3.88 -37.23
C LYS A 294 10.69 4.78 -36.55
N ILE A 295 11.87 4.23 -36.27
CA ILE A 295 13.03 4.94 -35.74
C ILE A 295 14.22 4.76 -36.69
N CYS A 296 15.14 5.72 -36.63
CA CYS A 296 16.41 5.67 -37.36
C CYS A 296 17.50 5.15 -36.41
N LEU A 297 18.09 4.02 -36.77
CA LEU A 297 19.22 3.41 -36.07
C LEU A 297 20.49 3.71 -36.85
N MET A 298 21.46 4.36 -36.22
CA MET A 298 22.72 4.76 -36.84
C MET A 298 23.86 3.88 -36.32
N ALA A 299 24.67 3.37 -37.24
CA ALA A 299 25.91 2.68 -36.90
C ALA A 299 26.94 3.67 -36.32
N ARG A 300 27.88 3.17 -35.51
CA ARG A 300 28.90 4.01 -34.84
C ARG A 300 29.87 4.71 -35.79
N ASP A 301 30.00 4.19 -37.01
CA ASP A 301 30.81 4.76 -38.08
C ASP A 301 30.06 5.86 -38.86
N GLU A 302 28.80 6.14 -38.50
CA GLU A 302 27.87 7.07 -39.15
C GLU A 302 27.62 6.78 -40.64
N GLN A 303 28.12 5.66 -41.17
CA GLN A 303 28.00 5.35 -42.59
C GLN A 303 26.71 4.60 -42.91
N ASN A 304 26.16 3.89 -41.93
CA ASN A 304 24.94 3.09 -42.10
C ASN A 304 23.81 3.63 -41.23
N VAL A 305 22.70 4.00 -41.89
CA VAL A 305 21.45 4.39 -41.25
C VAL A 305 20.36 3.41 -41.66
N LEU A 306 19.76 2.74 -40.68
CA LEU A 306 18.68 1.77 -40.87
C LEU A 306 17.39 2.34 -40.30
N VAL A 307 16.32 2.34 -41.10
CA VAL A 307 14.99 2.76 -40.67
C VAL A 307 14.16 1.52 -40.41
N VAL A 308 13.72 1.33 -39.17
CA VAL A 308 13.02 0.12 -38.72
C VAL A 308 11.86 0.48 -37.79
N SER A 309 10.76 -0.27 -37.88
CA SER A 309 9.64 -0.13 -36.95
C SER A 309 9.87 -0.88 -35.64
N TYR A 310 9.20 -0.45 -34.57
CA TYR A 310 9.21 -1.21 -33.31
C TYR A 310 8.60 -2.61 -33.46
N ALA A 311 7.65 -2.81 -34.38
CA ALA A 311 7.09 -4.13 -34.71
C ALA A 311 8.13 -5.08 -35.33
N GLU A 312 8.94 -4.60 -36.27
CA GLU A 312 10.05 -5.36 -36.86
C GLU A 312 11.13 -5.65 -35.82
N LEU A 313 11.51 -4.66 -35.01
CA LEU A 313 12.47 -4.84 -33.91
C LEU A 313 11.98 -5.88 -32.89
N LYS A 314 10.69 -5.88 -32.55
CA LYS A 314 10.10 -6.87 -31.65
C LYS A 314 10.23 -8.29 -32.21
N THR A 315 9.99 -8.45 -33.50
CA THR A 315 10.14 -9.74 -34.19
C THR A 315 11.58 -10.24 -34.14
N CYS A 316 12.56 -9.36 -34.41
CA CYS A 316 13.99 -9.65 -34.30
C CYS A 316 14.38 -10.04 -32.86
N PHE A 317 13.86 -9.31 -31.88
CA PHE A 317 14.10 -9.48 -30.45
C PHE A 317 13.58 -10.83 -29.93
N GLU A 318 12.33 -11.17 -30.24
CA GLU A 318 11.71 -12.42 -29.82
C GLU A 318 12.38 -13.63 -30.49
N SER A 319 12.66 -13.54 -31.79
CA SER A 319 13.32 -14.62 -32.54
C SER A 319 14.73 -14.89 -32.02
N SER A 320 15.52 -13.83 -31.80
CA SER A 320 16.89 -13.94 -31.25
C SER A 320 16.91 -14.51 -29.84
N PHE A 321 15.97 -14.10 -28.98
CA PHE A 321 15.89 -14.64 -27.62
C PHE A 321 15.47 -16.12 -27.62
N ASN A 322 14.51 -16.49 -28.47
CA ASN A 322 14.01 -17.87 -28.56
C ASN A 322 15.07 -18.85 -29.07
N GLU A 323 15.99 -18.41 -29.94
CA GLU A 323 17.13 -19.22 -30.37
C GLU A 323 18.05 -19.58 -29.18
N ILE A 324 18.40 -18.58 -28.35
CA ILE A 324 19.20 -18.80 -27.14
C ILE A 324 18.47 -19.73 -26.17
N LEU A 325 17.16 -19.50 -25.95
CA LEU A 325 16.36 -20.32 -25.04
C LEU A 325 16.29 -21.78 -25.52
N SER A 326 16.14 -22.00 -26.82
CA SER A 326 16.10 -23.33 -27.42
C SER A 326 17.44 -24.06 -27.22
N ALA A 327 18.56 -23.37 -27.41
CA ALA A 327 19.88 -23.94 -27.16
C ALA A 327 20.14 -24.23 -25.67
N ALA A 328 19.58 -23.43 -24.76
CA ALA A 328 19.71 -23.64 -23.32
C ALA A 328 18.92 -24.87 -22.80
N ILE A 329 17.80 -25.21 -23.46
CA ILE A 329 16.95 -26.35 -23.09
C ILE A 329 17.35 -27.62 -23.87
N GLY A 330 18.00 -27.45 -25.02
CA GLY A 330 18.42 -28.55 -25.89
C GLY A 330 19.42 -29.51 -25.22
N PRO A 331 19.54 -30.75 -25.73
CA PRO A 331 20.53 -31.70 -25.25
C PRO A 331 21.94 -31.10 -25.38
N LYS A 332 22.79 -31.32 -24.37
CA LYS A 332 24.17 -30.83 -24.39
C LYS A 332 24.85 -31.25 -25.70
N PRO A 333 25.50 -30.33 -26.43
CA PRO A 333 26.27 -30.73 -27.59
C PRO A 333 27.31 -31.77 -27.15
N HIS A 334 27.39 -32.89 -27.89
CA HIS A 334 28.41 -33.90 -27.64
C HIS A 334 29.80 -33.28 -27.85
N PRO A 335 30.77 -33.61 -26.97
CA PRO A 335 32.10 -32.99 -26.96
C PRO A 335 32.89 -33.23 -28.25
#